data_AF-A0A848EVH2-F1
#
_entry.id   AF-A0A848EVH2-F1
#
_cell.length_a   1.000
_cell.length_b   1.000
_cell.length_c   1.000
_cell.angle_alpha   90.00
_cell.angle_beta   90.00
_cell.angle_gamma   90.00
#
_symmetry.space_group_name_H-M   'P 1'
#
loop_
_entity.id
_entity.type
_entity.pdbx_description
1 polymer ?
#
loop_
_entity_poly.entity_id
_entity_poly.type
_entity_poly.pdbx_seq_one_letter_code
_entity_poly.pdbx_strand_id
1 'polypeptide(L)'
;MIDDKMAKMAINTLKEYCNTSLKTCNKCAVKDACCMPCRVFGNMNEINDVGTFENMQKSAKKPIKFDETMKESKDFMVYLWALLEEVTETTIGDYDRQHMEIDVNKYGKVTIDLKNNTGRVVAHGDARCHPNDTFNIKTGMKIAAERMIEELKKSLHPRNDDSYYYMGDYGPVHRICKDEFFDRLNDVMSNCFNNPAVALEHETEIRYRKENILRIIADYMKKR
;
A
#
# COMPACT_ATOMS: atom_id res chain seq x y z
N MET A 1 21.28 -11.05 24.37
CA MET A 1 21.69 -12.05 25.39
C MET A 1 20.57 -13.06 25.49
N ILE A 2 20.85 -14.36 25.37
CA ILE A 2 19.82 -15.39 25.51
C ILE A 2 19.53 -15.51 27.01
N ASP A 3 18.28 -15.26 27.41
CA ASP A 3 17.84 -15.48 28.78
C ASP A 3 17.35 -16.92 28.99
N ASP A 4 17.25 -17.33 30.27
CA ASP A 4 16.84 -18.68 30.66
C ASP A 4 15.46 -19.06 30.07
N LYS A 5 14.56 -18.08 29.92
CA LYS A 5 13.25 -18.28 29.31
C LYS A 5 13.36 -18.62 27.83
N MET A 6 14.17 -17.89 27.06
CA MET A 6 14.45 -18.17 25.65
C MET A 6 15.13 -19.51 25.45
N ALA A 7 16.07 -19.88 26.32
CA ALA A 7 16.72 -21.20 26.27
C ALA A 7 15.71 -22.34 26.49
N LYS A 8 14.81 -22.21 27.48
CA LYS A 8 13.77 -23.20 27.75
C LYS A 8 12.73 -23.29 26.62
N MET A 9 12.33 -22.16 26.02
CA MET A 9 11.43 -22.15 24.85
C MET A 9 12.06 -22.82 23.62
N ALA A 10 13.37 -22.67 23.43
CA ALA A 10 14.09 -23.36 22.35
C ALA A 10 14.01 -24.88 22.52
N ILE A 11 14.16 -25.38 23.75
CA ILE A 11 14.04 -26.81 24.06
C ILE A 11 12.63 -27.33 23.75
N ASN A 12 11.58 -26.62 24.19
CA ASN A 12 10.20 -27.04 23.90
C ASN A 12 9.89 -26.99 22.39
N THR A 13 10.41 -25.99 21.67
CA THR A 13 10.25 -25.90 20.20
C THR A 13 10.95 -27.04 19.48
N LEU A 14 12.16 -27.40 19.90
CA LEU A 14 12.89 -28.54 19.34
C LEU A 14 12.17 -29.86 19.61
N LYS A 15 11.58 -30.03 20.79
CA LYS A 15 10.75 -31.19 21.13
C LYS A 15 9.51 -31.29 20.23
N GLU A 16 8.79 -30.19 20.03
CA GLU A 16 7.59 -30.15 19.18
C GLU A 16 7.94 -30.42 17.71
N TYR A 17 8.99 -29.77 17.20
CA TYR A 17 9.43 -29.90 15.81
C TYR A 17 10.04 -31.28 15.50
N CYS A 18 10.78 -31.86 16.43
CA CYS A 18 11.45 -33.17 16.27
C CYS A 18 10.75 -34.30 17.05
N ASN A 19 9.45 -34.16 17.31
CA ASN A 19 8.63 -35.15 18.02
C ASN A 19 8.71 -36.53 17.33
N THR A 20 8.86 -37.58 18.14
CA THR A 20 9.21 -38.95 17.75
C THR A 20 8.06 -39.77 17.16
N SER A 21 6.93 -39.14 16.80
CA SER A 21 5.83 -39.78 16.07
C SER A 21 6.16 -40.07 14.59
N LEU A 22 7.26 -40.80 14.35
CA LEU A 22 7.68 -41.59 13.18
C LEU A 22 7.59 -41.00 11.75
N LYS A 23 6.96 -39.84 11.50
CA LYS A 23 6.77 -39.27 10.15
C LYS A 23 7.65 -38.04 9.85
N THR A 24 8.19 -37.37 10.87
CA THR A 24 8.90 -36.08 10.73
C THR A 24 10.37 -36.10 11.15
N CYS A 25 10.84 -37.13 11.86
CA CYS A 25 12.26 -37.23 12.29
C CYS A 25 13.26 -37.16 11.12
N ASN A 26 12.97 -37.79 9.98
CA ASN A 26 13.85 -37.73 8.80
C ASN A 26 13.89 -36.34 8.15
N LYS A 27 13.02 -35.40 8.57
CA LYS A 27 12.94 -34.02 8.09
C LYS A 27 13.43 -33.00 9.14
N CYS A 28 13.82 -33.44 10.33
CA CYS A 28 14.33 -32.56 11.39
C CYS A 28 15.76 -32.12 11.02
N ALA A 29 15.91 -30.90 10.49
CA ALA A 29 17.21 -30.33 10.07
C ALA A 29 18.27 -30.32 11.18
N VAL A 30 17.84 -30.34 12.45
CA VAL A 30 18.70 -30.38 13.63
C VAL A 30 19.40 -31.73 13.80
N LYS A 31 18.82 -32.82 13.27
CA LYS A 31 19.42 -34.17 13.32
C LYS A 31 20.80 -34.19 12.64
N ASP A 32 20.86 -33.64 11.43
CA ASP A 32 22.08 -33.64 10.61
C ASP A 32 23.10 -32.62 11.15
N ALA A 33 22.63 -31.48 11.65
CA ALA A 33 23.48 -30.46 12.26
C ALA A 33 24.11 -30.88 13.61
N CYS A 34 23.42 -31.71 14.39
CA CYS A 34 23.87 -32.13 15.73
C CYS A 34 24.45 -33.56 15.78
N CYS A 35 24.57 -34.27 14.64
CA CYS A 35 25.08 -35.66 14.56
C CYS A 35 24.47 -36.62 15.60
N MET A 36 23.21 -36.41 15.98
CA MET A 36 22.52 -37.21 17.00
C MET A 36 21.30 -37.93 16.42
N PRO A 37 20.97 -39.14 16.91
CA PRO A 37 19.76 -39.83 16.50
C PRO A 37 18.52 -39.01 16.94
N CYS A 38 17.54 -38.80 16.05
CA CYS A 38 16.36 -37.96 16.33
C CYS A 38 15.63 -38.29 17.64
N ARG A 39 15.73 -39.55 18.10
CA ARG A 39 15.10 -40.05 19.31
C ARG A 39 15.52 -39.27 20.56
N VAL A 40 16.65 -38.56 20.53
CA VAL A 40 17.15 -37.79 21.67
C VAL A 40 16.26 -36.56 21.97
N PHE A 41 15.75 -35.87 20.94
CA PHE A 41 15.00 -34.61 21.13
C PHE A 41 13.53 -34.82 21.44
N GLY A 42 12.85 -35.75 20.76
CA GLY A 42 11.43 -36.05 21.07
C GLY A 42 11.23 -36.72 22.43
N ASN A 43 12.29 -37.29 23.02
CA ASN A 43 12.28 -37.85 24.36
C ASN A 43 12.66 -36.83 25.45
N MET A 44 12.94 -35.57 25.10
CA MET A 44 13.18 -34.53 26.10
C MET A 44 11.92 -34.28 26.92
N ASN A 45 12.07 -34.04 28.22
CA ASN A 45 10.96 -33.59 29.04
C ASN A 45 10.54 -32.20 28.56
N GLU A 46 9.22 -31.99 28.47
CA GLU A 46 8.72 -30.64 28.24
C GLU A 46 9.05 -29.83 29.48
N ILE A 47 9.61 -28.65 29.27
CA ILE A 47 9.89 -27.74 30.36
C ILE A 47 8.60 -27.01 30.64
N ASN A 48 8.00 -27.30 31.80
CA ASN A 48 6.79 -26.64 32.26
C ASN A 48 7.01 -25.12 32.34
N ASP A 49 5.92 -24.35 32.24
CA ASP A 49 5.87 -22.89 32.40
C ASP A 49 6.45 -22.05 31.25
N VAL A 50 6.88 -22.65 30.14
CA VAL A 50 7.25 -21.94 28.92
C VAL A 50 6.70 -22.63 27.67
N GLY A 51 6.19 -21.86 26.70
CA GLY A 51 5.65 -22.40 25.45
C GLY A 51 6.74 -22.70 24.40
N THR A 52 6.31 -22.88 23.15
CA THR A 52 7.20 -22.95 21.98
C THR A 52 7.28 -21.60 21.26
N PHE A 53 8.25 -21.42 20.36
CA PHE A 53 8.36 -20.19 19.56
C PHE A 53 7.14 -19.96 18.67
N GLU A 54 6.46 -21.02 18.20
CA GLU A 54 5.17 -20.90 17.51
C GLU A 54 4.08 -20.30 18.41
N ASN A 55 4.09 -20.60 19.71
CA ASN A 55 3.17 -20.01 20.67
C ASN A 55 3.46 -18.52 20.95
N MET A 56 4.70 -18.06 20.79
CA MET A 56 5.00 -16.61 20.77
C MET A 56 4.55 -15.93 19.48
N GLN A 57 4.44 -16.67 18.36
CA GLN A 57 3.94 -16.15 17.08
C GLN A 57 2.42 -16.03 16.99
N LYS A 58 1.66 -16.54 17.97
CA LYS A 58 0.24 -16.21 18.09
C LYS A 58 0.12 -14.72 18.38
N SER A 59 -0.13 -13.94 17.32
CA SER A 59 -0.35 -12.50 17.41
C SER A 59 -1.37 -12.22 18.52
N ALA A 60 -0.99 -11.40 19.51
CA ALA A 60 -1.97 -10.83 20.42
C ALA A 60 -3.14 -10.30 19.59
N LYS A 61 -4.39 -10.68 19.94
CA LYS A 61 -5.58 -10.23 19.21
C LYS A 61 -5.48 -8.71 19.04
N LYS A 62 -5.48 -8.22 17.80
CA LYS A 62 -5.34 -6.80 17.52
C LYS A 62 -6.42 -6.05 18.30
N PRO A 63 -6.04 -5.05 19.13
CA PRO A 63 -7.03 -4.30 19.89
C PRO A 63 -8.00 -3.62 18.92
N ILE A 64 -9.29 -3.66 19.25
CA ILE A 64 -10.30 -2.84 18.56
C ILE A 64 -10.02 -1.39 18.96
N LYS A 65 -9.86 -0.53 17.96
CA LYS A 65 -9.50 0.89 18.11
C LYS A 65 -10.59 1.85 17.69
N PHE A 66 -11.56 1.37 16.91
CA PHE A 66 -12.61 2.16 16.32
C PHE A 66 -13.91 1.37 16.30
N ASP A 67 -15.01 2.05 16.61
CA ASP A 67 -16.34 1.48 16.48
C ASP A 67 -16.84 1.71 15.05
N GLU A 68 -16.87 0.64 14.25
CA GLU A 68 -17.29 0.71 12.84
C GLU A 68 -18.74 1.19 12.66
N THR A 69 -19.59 1.06 13.69
CA THR A 69 -20.98 1.57 13.63
C THR A 69 -21.04 3.09 13.53
N MET A 70 -19.97 3.80 13.90
CA MET A 70 -19.88 5.25 13.71
C MET A 70 -19.99 5.66 12.24
N LYS A 71 -19.67 4.78 11.28
CA LYS A 71 -19.83 5.04 9.84
C LYS A 71 -21.29 5.19 9.41
N GLU A 72 -22.23 4.70 10.21
CA GLU A 72 -23.67 4.87 9.98
C GLU A 72 -24.16 6.27 10.38
N SER A 73 -23.36 7.01 11.16
CA SER A 73 -23.66 8.39 11.57
C SER A 73 -23.34 9.38 10.46
N LYS A 74 -24.38 10.11 10.01
CA LYS A 74 -24.22 11.21 9.04
C LYS A 74 -23.28 12.29 9.56
N ASP A 75 -23.39 12.67 10.82
CA ASP A 75 -22.55 13.73 11.42
C ASP A 75 -21.08 13.32 11.46
N PHE A 76 -20.80 12.04 11.72
CA PHE A 76 -19.44 11.52 11.70
C PHE A 76 -18.86 11.52 10.28
N MET A 77 -19.64 11.10 9.28
CA MET A 77 -19.19 11.17 7.89
C MET A 77 -18.95 12.61 7.44
N VAL A 78 -19.82 13.56 7.81
CA VAL A 78 -19.60 15.00 7.55
C VAL A 78 -18.30 15.48 8.20
N TYR A 79 -18.00 15.05 9.43
CA TYR A 79 -16.74 15.36 10.09
C TYR A 79 -15.52 14.81 9.33
N LEU A 80 -15.56 13.57 8.84
CA LEU A 80 -14.47 13.00 8.04
C LEU A 80 -14.25 13.78 6.73
N TRP A 81 -15.33 14.16 6.04
CA TRP A 81 -15.24 14.97 4.83
C TRP A 81 -14.66 16.36 5.09
N ALA A 82 -15.02 17.00 6.21
CA ALA A 82 -14.43 18.28 6.60
C ALA A 82 -12.92 18.17 6.87
N LEU A 83 -12.47 17.09 7.53
CA LEU A 83 -11.05 16.84 7.74
C LEU A 83 -10.27 16.60 6.45
N LEU A 84 -10.90 15.91 5.48
CA LEU A 84 -10.30 15.70 4.17
C LEU A 84 -10.15 17.03 3.43
N GLU A 85 -11.19 17.85 3.45
CA GLU A 85 -11.22 19.15 2.78
C GLU A 85 -10.13 20.10 3.31
N GLU A 86 -9.85 20.09 4.63
CA GLU A 86 -8.73 20.83 5.25
C GLU A 86 -7.36 20.54 4.59
N VAL A 87 -7.20 19.36 3.98
CA VAL A 87 -5.94 18.91 3.35
C VAL A 87 -5.98 19.03 1.84
N THR A 88 -7.15 18.84 1.21
CA THR A 88 -7.29 18.71 -0.25
C THR A 88 -7.74 19.96 -0.99
N GLU A 89 -8.14 21.03 -0.27
CA GLU A 89 -8.84 22.22 -0.80
C GLU A 89 -8.28 22.75 -2.14
N THR A 90 -6.95 22.85 -2.26
CA THR A 90 -6.27 23.44 -3.41
C THR A 90 -5.82 22.43 -4.48
N THR A 91 -5.86 21.13 -4.15
CA THR A 91 -5.25 20.07 -4.99
C THR A 91 -6.30 19.23 -5.72
N ILE A 92 -7.47 19.08 -5.13
CA ILE A 92 -8.56 18.22 -5.64
C ILE A 92 -9.68 19.09 -6.19
N GLY A 93 -10.06 18.87 -7.45
CA GLY A 93 -11.18 19.58 -8.08
C GLY A 93 -12.54 19.02 -7.66
N ASP A 94 -13.61 19.77 -7.94
CA ASP A 94 -14.98 19.35 -7.58
C ASP A 94 -15.39 18.00 -8.17
N TYR A 95 -14.94 17.70 -9.40
CA TYR A 95 -15.20 16.41 -10.02
C TYR A 95 -14.53 15.26 -9.24
N ASP A 96 -13.26 15.43 -8.88
CA ASP A 96 -12.49 14.42 -8.14
C ASP A 96 -13.13 14.17 -6.77
N ARG A 97 -13.55 15.23 -6.05
CA ARG A 97 -14.23 15.12 -4.73
C ARG A 97 -15.44 14.19 -4.76
N GLN A 98 -16.23 14.21 -5.85
CA GLN A 98 -17.42 13.37 -5.98
C GLN A 98 -17.11 11.88 -6.15
N HIS A 99 -15.87 11.54 -6.48
CA HIS A 99 -15.41 10.18 -6.74
C HIS A 99 -14.45 9.67 -5.66
N MET A 100 -14.38 10.36 -4.53
CA MET A 100 -13.60 9.93 -3.38
C MET A 100 -14.41 9.00 -2.47
N GLU A 101 -13.72 8.04 -1.87
CA GLU A 101 -14.29 7.13 -0.88
C GLU A 101 -13.39 7.10 0.36
N ILE A 102 -13.99 7.23 1.54
CA ILE A 102 -13.31 7.16 2.83
C ILE A 102 -13.79 5.89 3.53
N ASP A 103 -12.87 5.06 4.01
CA ASP A 103 -13.17 3.95 4.91
C ASP A 103 -12.29 3.99 6.16
N VAL A 104 -12.88 3.56 7.28
CA VAL A 104 -12.20 3.40 8.56
C VAL A 104 -12.61 2.05 9.13
N ASN A 105 -11.63 1.19 9.41
CA ASN A 105 -11.88 -0.12 9.99
C ASN A 105 -11.68 -0.14 11.51
N LYS A 106 -12.19 -1.20 12.15
CA LYS A 106 -12.16 -1.41 13.60
C LYS A 106 -10.76 -1.47 14.20
N TYR A 107 -9.72 -1.61 13.38
CA TYR A 107 -8.33 -1.63 13.81
C TYR A 107 -7.66 -0.26 13.70
N GLY A 108 -8.42 0.80 13.39
CA GLY A 108 -7.90 2.15 13.25
C GLY A 108 -7.05 2.34 12.00
N LYS A 109 -7.38 1.62 10.92
CA LYS A 109 -6.85 1.94 9.58
C LYS A 109 -7.83 2.88 8.90
N VAL A 110 -7.33 4.00 8.38
CA VAL A 110 -8.05 4.92 7.51
C VAL A 110 -7.57 4.69 6.08
N THR A 111 -8.48 4.66 5.12
CA THR A 111 -8.19 4.59 3.69
C THR A 111 -9.01 5.63 2.95
N ILE A 112 -8.37 6.26 1.95
CA ILE A 112 -8.98 7.24 1.06
C ILE A 112 -8.63 6.84 -0.37
N ASP A 113 -9.66 6.55 -1.16
CA ASP A 113 -9.53 6.20 -2.57
C ASP A 113 -10.11 7.30 -3.43
N LEU A 114 -9.38 7.74 -4.45
CA LEU A 114 -9.93 8.53 -5.55
C LEU A 114 -10.17 7.60 -6.75
N LYS A 115 -11.40 7.60 -7.25
CA LYS A 115 -11.79 6.84 -8.44
C LYS A 115 -11.90 7.75 -9.65
N ASN A 116 -11.57 7.22 -10.82
CA ASN A 116 -11.83 7.92 -12.08
C ASN A 116 -13.25 7.61 -12.62
N ASN A 117 -13.53 8.07 -13.84
CA ASN A 117 -14.80 7.88 -14.54
C ASN A 117 -15.19 6.41 -14.77
N THR A 118 -14.26 5.46 -14.74
CA THR A 118 -14.54 4.02 -14.89
C THR A 118 -14.74 3.33 -13.53
N GLY A 119 -14.63 4.07 -12.42
CA GLY A 119 -14.67 3.54 -11.05
C GLY A 119 -13.34 2.92 -10.60
N ARG A 120 -12.28 3.00 -11.41
CA ARG A 120 -10.94 2.50 -11.08
C ARG A 120 -10.28 3.44 -10.08
N VAL A 121 -9.69 2.89 -9.02
CA VAL A 121 -8.86 3.68 -8.09
C VAL A 121 -7.62 4.17 -8.82
N VAL A 122 -7.43 5.49 -8.84
CA VAL A 122 -6.31 6.17 -9.50
C VAL A 122 -5.36 6.87 -8.53
N ALA A 123 -5.78 7.05 -7.28
CA ALA A 123 -4.91 7.44 -6.18
C ALA A 123 -5.41 6.79 -4.88
N HIS A 124 -4.48 6.22 -4.10
CA HIS A 124 -4.77 5.54 -2.84
C HIS A 124 -3.96 6.16 -1.70
N GLY A 125 -4.63 6.48 -0.61
CA GLY A 125 -3.99 6.89 0.62
C GLY A 125 -4.43 6.01 1.77
N ASP A 126 -3.48 5.56 2.59
CA ASP A 126 -3.81 4.87 3.82
C ASP A 126 -2.98 5.33 5.01
N ALA A 127 -3.57 5.23 6.18
CA ALA A 127 -2.90 5.48 7.45
C ALA A 127 -3.30 4.42 8.46
N ARG A 128 -2.32 3.95 9.23
CA ARG A 128 -2.55 2.96 10.27
C ARG A 128 -1.78 3.35 11.52
N CYS A 129 -2.46 3.42 12.65
CA CYS A 129 -1.80 3.54 13.95
C CYS A 129 -1.01 2.26 14.28
N HIS A 130 0.16 2.41 14.91
CA HIS A 130 0.86 1.27 15.47
C HIS A 130 -0.05 0.57 16.50
N PRO A 131 -0.01 -0.77 16.68
CA PRO A 131 -0.90 -1.48 17.61
C PRO A 131 -0.94 -0.89 19.02
N ASN A 132 0.17 -0.33 19.50
CA ASN A 132 0.30 0.21 20.85
C ASN A 132 -0.14 1.68 21.01
N ASP A 133 -0.42 2.39 19.91
CA ASP A 133 -0.78 3.81 19.96
C ASP A 133 -2.29 3.98 20.15
N THR A 134 -2.70 5.05 20.84
CA THR A 134 -4.10 5.51 20.84
C THR A 134 -4.49 5.92 19.43
N PHE A 135 -5.63 5.42 18.94
CA PHE A 135 -6.11 5.81 17.61
C PHE A 135 -6.56 7.27 17.61
N ASN A 136 -6.07 8.04 16.64
CA ASN A 136 -6.47 9.42 16.41
C ASN A 136 -6.95 9.55 14.96
N ILE A 137 -8.27 9.67 14.79
CA ILE A 137 -8.91 9.76 13.49
C ILE A 137 -8.44 11.00 12.70
N LYS A 138 -8.25 12.15 13.36
CA LYS A 138 -7.80 13.38 12.70
C LYS A 138 -6.40 13.21 12.09
N THR A 139 -5.47 12.64 12.85
CA THR A 139 -4.13 12.33 12.34
C THR A 139 -4.16 11.27 11.25
N GLY A 140 -4.97 10.22 11.41
CA GLY A 140 -5.15 9.18 10.39
C GLY A 140 -5.67 9.72 9.06
N MET A 141 -6.71 10.56 9.10
CA MET A 141 -7.26 11.25 7.93
C MET A 141 -6.21 12.10 7.23
N LYS A 142 -5.48 12.93 7.99
CA LYS A 142 -4.43 13.79 7.42
C LYS A 142 -3.37 12.99 6.67
N ILE A 143 -2.80 11.96 7.31
CA ILE A 143 -1.74 11.13 6.69
C ILE A 143 -2.28 10.39 5.46
N ALA A 144 -3.49 9.84 5.53
CA ALA A 144 -4.09 9.15 4.39
C ALA A 144 -4.33 10.12 3.23
N ALA A 145 -4.84 11.32 3.49
CA ALA A 145 -5.06 12.35 2.47
C ALA A 145 -3.74 12.80 1.81
N GLU A 146 -2.70 13.07 2.60
CA GLU A 146 -1.36 13.45 2.10
C GLU A 146 -0.80 12.35 1.17
N ARG A 147 -0.88 11.08 1.57
CA ARG A 147 -0.43 9.95 0.74
C ARG A 147 -1.24 9.79 -0.54
N MET A 148 -2.56 9.97 -0.47
CA MET A 148 -3.40 9.96 -1.67
C MET A 148 -3.01 11.09 -2.62
N ILE A 149 -2.72 12.30 -2.12
CA ILE A 149 -2.22 13.41 -2.94
C ILE A 149 -0.86 13.08 -3.56
N GLU A 150 0.06 12.49 -2.80
CA GLU A 150 1.37 12.05 -3.32
C GLU A 150 1.21 11.03 -4.46
N GLU A 151 0.25 10.11 -4.34
CA GLU A 151 -0.08 9.17 -5.41
C GLU A 151 -0.72 9.87 -6.61
N LEU A 152 -1.63 10.81 -6.38
CA LEU A 152 -2.31 11.57 -7.42
C LEU A 152 -1.35 12.37 -8.30
N LYS A 153 -0.26 12.89 -7.71
CA LYS A 153 0.78 13.64 -8.43
C LYS A 153 1.62 12.76 -9.36
N LYS A 154 1.58 11.43 -9.23
CA LYS A 154 2.32 10.55 -10.14
C LYS A 154 1.63 10.52 -11.51
N SER A 155 2.42 10.23 -12.55
CA SER A 155 1.86 9.95 -13.86
C SER A 155 0.96 8.71 -13.81
N LEU A 156 -0.20 8.81 -14.44
CA LEU A 156 -1.17 7.74 -14.60
C LEU A 156 -0.74 6.78 -15.72
N HIS A 157 -1.05 5.50 -15.55
CA HIS A 157 -1.12 4.53 -16.66
C HIS A 157 -2.60 4.31 -17.03
N PRO A 158 -3.14 5.02 -18.04
CA PRO A 158 -4.55 4.93 -18.38
C PRO A 158 -4.87 3.58 -19.05
N ARG A 159 -6.02 2.99 -18.70
CA ARG A 159 -6.61 1.84 -19.41
C ARG A 159 -7.66 2.36 -20.38
N ASN A 160 -8.13 1.47 -21.27
CA ASN A 160 -9.23 1.78 -22.18
C ASN A 160 -10.42 2.36 -21.41
N ASP A 161 -10.98 3.44 -21.95
CA ASP A 161 -12.08 4.25 -21.40
C ASP A 161 -11.75 5.11 -20.17
N ASP A 162 -10.52 5.07 -19.65
CA ASP A 162 -10.12 5.99 -18.58
C ASP A 162 -9.98 7.42 -19.12
N SER A 163 -10.56 8.38 -18.39
CA SER A 163 -10.28 9.80 -18.56
C SER A 163 -8.91 10.13 -17.98
N TYR A 164 -8.16 10.96 -18.71
CA TYR A 164 -6.89 11.49 -18.26
C TYR A 164 -6.63 12.86 -18.90
N TYR A 165 -5.71 13.60 -18.31
CA TYR A 165 -5.16 14.83 -18.83
C TYR A 165 -3.72 14.60 -19.27
N TYR A 166 -3.33 15.21 -20.37
CA TYR A 166 -1.94 15.26 -20.79
C TYR A 166 -1.50 16.70 -20.98
N MET A 167 -0.22 16.97 -20.80
CA MET A 167 0.32 18.29 -21.09
C MET A 167 0.48 18.43 -22.61
N GLY A 168 -0.33 19.30 -23.22
CA GLY A 168 -0.24 19.72 -24.61
C GLY A 168 0.82 20.81 -24.81
N ASP A 169 0.72 21.55 -25.91
CA ASP A 169 1.64 22.67 -26.19
C ASP A 169 1.16 23.99 -25.57
N TYR A 170 -0.15 24.11 -25.35
CA TYR A 170 -0.82 25.31 -24.82
C TYR A 170 -1.44 25.12 -23.43
N GLY A 171 -1.21 23.97 -22.79
CA GLY A 171 -1.82 23.66 -21.50
C GLY A 171 -2.19 22.17 -21.35
N PRO A 172 -2.72 21.79 -20.19
CA PRO A 172 -3.35 20.51 -19.97
C PRO A 172 -4.54 20.30 -20.93
N VAL A 173 -4.66 19.10 -21.51
CA VAL A 173 -5.74 18.72 -22.42
C VAL A 173 -6.39 17.43 -21.93
N HIS A 174 -7.72 17.42 -21.86
CA HIS A 174 -8.51 16.25 -21.47
C HIS A 174 -8.62 15.25 -22.63
N ARG A 175 -8.56 13.95 -22.30
CA ARG A 175 -8.74 12.84 -23.25
C ARG A 175 -9.34 11.62 -22.57
N ILE A 176 -10.04 10.80 -23.37
CA ILE A 176 -10.44 9.45 -22.99
C ILE A 176 -9.50 8.47 -23.70
N CYS A 177 -8.86 7.59 -22.93
CA CYS A 177 -7.94 6.59 -23.47
C CYS A 177 -8.70 5.57 -24.33
N LYS A 178 -8.22 5.32 -25.54
CA LYS A 178 -8.76 4.33 -26.47
C LYS A 178 -7.70 3.32 -26.93
N ASP A 179 -6.57 3.26 -26.21
CA ASP A 179 -5.37 2.51 -26.58
C ASP A 179 -4.93 2.81 -28.02
N GLU A 180 -5.02 4.07 -28.43
CA GLU A 180 -4.49 4.54 -29.71
C GLU A 180 -2.99 4.84 -29.59
N PHE A 181 -2.33 5.04 -30.74
CA PHE A 181 -0.93 5.42 -30.77
C PHE A 181 -0.62 6.63 -29.86
N PHE A 182 -1.50 7.63 -29.86
CA PHE A 182 -1.33 8.83 -29.05
C PHE A 182 -1.46 8.55 -27.54
N ASP A 183 -2.34 7.62 -27.15
CA ASP A 183 -2.48 7.21 -25.75
C ASP A 183 -1.20 6.51 -25.27
N ARG A 184 -0.72 5.53 -26.04
CA ARG A 184 0.54 4.82 -25.74
C ARG A 184 1.75 5.75 -25.72
N LEU A 185 1.79 6.74 -26.62
CA LEU A 185 2.87 7.73 -26.65
C LEU A 185 2.87 8.57 -25.37
N ASN A 186 1.71 9.09 -24.94
CA ASN A 186 1.61 9.84 -23.69
C ASN A 186 1.96 8.99 -22.48
N ASP A 187 1.50 7.74 -22.45
CA ASP A 187 1.80 6.80 -21.37
C ASP A 187 3.31 6.54 -21.23
N VAL A 188 3.99 6.23 -22.35
CA VAL A 188 5.45 6.01 -22.37
C VAL A 188 6.23 7.28 -22.01
N MET A 189 5.71 8.46 -22.32
CA MET A 189 6.30 9.75 -21.90
C MET A 189 6.01 10.10 -20.45
N SER A 190 5.22 9.28 -19.74
CA SER A 190 4.65 9.59 -18.43
C SER A 190 3.95 10.96 -18.43
N ASN A 191 3.19 11.24 -19.49
CA ASN A 191 2.43 12.47 -19.75
C ASN A 191 0.92 12.26 -19.58
N CYS A 192 0.52 11.35 -18.71
CA CYS A 192 -0.88 11.09 -18.39
C CYS A 192 -1.09 11.44 -16.92
N PHE A 193 -2.12 12.21 -16.60
CA PHE A 193 -2.40 12.70 -15.25
C PHE A 193 -3.90 12.64 -14.98
N ASN A 194 -4.30 12.49 -13.72
CA ASN A 194 -5.71 12.41 -13.37
C ASN A 194 -6.42 13.77 -13.41
N ASN A 195 -5.69 14.87 -13.18
CA ASN A 195 -6.27 16.21 -13.12
C ASN A 195 -5.40 17.25 -13.88
N PRO A 196 -6.00 18.36 -14.33
CA PRO A 196 -5.31 19.38 -15.11
C PRO A 196 -4.27 20.19 -14.31
N ALA A 197 -4.52 20.47 -13.03
CA ALA A 197 -3.56 21.15 -12.15
C ALA A 197 -2.28 20.33 -11.95
N VAL A 198 -2.40 19.02 -11.74
CA VAL A 198 -1.26 18.10 -11.68
C VAL A 198 -0.51 18.08 -13.00
N ALA A 199 -1.21 17.98 -14.14
CA ALA A 199 -0.55 18.04 -15.45
C ALA A 199 0.23 19.36 -15.63
N LEU A 200 -0.29 20.47 -15.12
CA LEU A 200 0.38 21.78 -15.15
C LEU A 200 1.64 21.81 -14.26
N GLU A 201 1.62 21.19 -13.09
CA GLU A 201 2.82 21.05 -12.23
C GLU A 201 3.99 20.37 -12.98
N HIS A 202 3.68 19.46 -13.92
CA HIS A 202 4.67 18.74 -14.73
C HIS A 202 5.01 19.40 -16.08
N GLU A 203 4.52 20.61 -16.37
CA GLU A 203 4.67 21.25 -17.68
C GLU A 203 6.12 21.26 -18.19
N THR A 204 7.04 21.73 -17.34
CA THR A 204 8.46 21.90 -17.70
C THR A 204 9.11 20.55 -17.95
N GLU A 205 8.83 19.55 -17.11
CA GLU A 205 9.38 18.21 -17.24
C GLU A 205 8.91 17.51 -18.53
N ILE A 206 7.60 17.59 -18.81
CA ILE A 206 7.04 17.00 -20.03
C ILE A 206 7.58 17.69 -21.28
N ARG A 207 7.68 19.02 -21.28
CA ARG A 207 8.27 19.77 -22.42
C ARG A 207 9.67 19.26 -22.72
N TYR A 208 10.52 19.14 -21.69
CA TYR A 208 11.88 18.61 -21.83
C TYR A 208 11.90 17.18 -22.41
N ARG A 209 11.00 16.29 -21.96
CA ARG A 209 10.88 14.93 -22.50
C ARG A 209 10.48 14.93 -23.98
N LYS A 210 9.49 15.74 -24.36
CA LYS A 210 9.04 15.88 -25.76
C LYS A 210 10.19 16.35 -26.67
N GLU A 211 10.92 17.39 -26.26
CA GLU A 211 12.05 17.92 -27.02
C GLU A 211 13.17 16.88 -27.20
N ASN A 212 13.48 16.13 -26.14
CA ASN A 212 14.46 15.05 -26.21
C ASN A 212 14.04 13.92 -27.17
N ILE A 213 12.77 13.53 -27.14
CA ILE A 213 12.24 12.50 -28.05
C ILE A 213 12.32 12.99 -29.50
N LEU A 214 11.93 14.24 -29.77
CA LEU A 214 12.04 14.85 -31.10
C LEU A 214 13.49 14.84 -31.60
N ARG A 215 14.46 15.19 -30.74
CA ARG A 215 15.89 15.13 -31.06
C ARG A 215 16.34 13.72 -31.44
N ILE A 216 15.98 12.72 -30.63
CA ILE A 216 16.33 11.31 -30.88
C ILE A 216 15.74 10.83 -32.22
N ILE A 217 14.48 11.13 -32.50
CA ILE A 217 13.82 10.76 -33.75
C ILE A 217 14.52 11.45 -34.94
N ALA A 218 14.81 12.75 -34.85
CA ALA A 218 15.49 13.49 -35.90
C ALA A 218 16.88 12.90 -36.20
N ASP A 219 17.65 12.55 -35.18
CA ASP A 219 18.97 11.92 -35.33
C ASP A 219 18.89 10.51 -35.93
N TYR A 220 17.86 9.74 -35.57
CA TYR A 220 17.61 8.42 -36.17
C TYR A 220 17.28 8.54 -37.66
N MET A 221 16.43 9.49 -38.03
CA MET A 221 15.98 9.68 -39.41
C MET A 221 17.09 10.16 -40.34
N LYS A 222 18.08 10.92 -39.86
CA LYS A 222 19.25 11.36 -40.66
C LYS A 222 20.22 10.24 -41.02
N LYS A 223 20.17 9.09 -40.32
CA LYS A 223 21.07 7.94 -40.51
C LYS A 223 20.51 6.88 -41.45
N ARG A 224 19.29 7.05 -41.93
CA ARG A 224 18.66 6.23 -42.98
C ARG A 224 18.82 6.90 -44.33
#